data_AF-A0A1T5IVQ4-F1
#
_entry.id   AF-A0A1T5IVQ4-F1
#
_cell.length_a   1.000
_cell.length_b   1.000
_cell.length_c   1.000
_cell.angle_alpha   90.00
_cell.angle_beta   90.00
_cell.angle_gamma   90.00
#
_symmetry.space_group_name_H-M   'P 1'
#
loop_
_entity.id
_entity.type
_entity.pdbx_description
1 polymer ?
#
loop_
_entity_poly.entity_id
_entity_poly.type
_entity_poly.pdbx_seq_one_letter_code
_entity_poly.pdbx_strand_id
1 'polypeptide(L)'
;MKTLGKILIYFSLAVLLFWQGPRIYNLITAEPYSTPFTLYSCTIHDFVSVAPKEGRGTRLVDRQGNIYDESAQPMFYYSVVIDKGNMPDSIEGRKITQEGIRRHNAIVMRSPDDINRKAAPVYLLMESIPDGMELQDPEQAFVSKKDGITIYDMGSNSVDKAKTEAFSKALSDNGFVFPVVLASANPSHRKEYDAGYLMTDSEGKLFRMVQVDGQPSVERIPAADGLELKDIVVTELRDSSLAGFLIGKDDSFYILNSALELIPTDMKYDPFQQKFLLVGDMFYYTFKISDKKGEMYYALRTGTFETVDTLYREYPEDTSIPRLHFTSQNDKYVRPRISL
;
A
#
# COMPACT_ATOMS: atom_id res chain seq x y z
N MET A 1 8.69 60.57 3.07
CA MET A 1 7.87 59.41 3.49
C MET A 1 7.01 58.83 2.35
N LYS A 2 6.24 59.63 1.59
CA LYS A 2 5.36 59.11 0.51
C LYS A 2 6.11 58.40 -0.64
N THR A 3 7.31 58.85 -0.99
CA THR A 3 8.12 58.28 -2.10
C THR A 3 8.72 56.92 -1.73
N LEU A 4 9.25 56.79 -0.51
CA LEU A 4 9.81 55.54 0.00
C LEU A 4 8.73 54.44 0.14
N GLY A 5 7.53 54.81 0.60
CA GLY A 5 6.39 53.91 0.67
C GLY A 5 5.95 53.39 -0.71
N LYS A 6 5.93 54.25 -1.74
CA LYS A 6 5.65 53.83 -3.12
C LYS A 6 6.70 52.85 -3.64
N ILE A 7 7.99 53.10 -3.39
CA ILE A 7 9.07 52.20 -3.78
C ILE A 7 8.91 50.83 -3.10
N LEU A 8 8.64 50.80 -1.79
CA LEU A 8 8.41 49.55 -1.06
C LEU A 8 7.19 48.78 -1.58
N ILE A 9 6.10 49.45 -1.92
CA ILE A 9 4.92 48.82 -2.51
C ILE A 9 5.25 48.22 -3.89
N TYR A 10 5.88 48.98 -4.78
CA TYR A 10 6.24 48.46 -6.11
C TYR A 10 7.26 47.33 -6.04
N PHE A 11 8.22 47.41 -5.13
CA PHE A 11 9.17 46.32 -4.87
C PHE A 11 8.45 45.07 -4.37
N SER A 12 7.55 45.22 -3.40
CA SER A 12 6.75 44.10 -2.87
C SER A 12 5.87 43.48 -3.95
N LEU A 13 5.25 44.31 -4.80
CA LEU A 13 4.42 43.86 -5.91
C LEU A 13 5.24 43.10 -6.96
N ALA A 14 6.44 43.60 -7.29
CA ALA A 14 7.35 42.95 -8.22
C ALA A 14 7.82 41.59 -7.70
N VAL A 15 8.17 41.50 -6.41
CA VAL A 15 8.53 40.23 -5.75
C VAL A 15 7.35 39.26 -5.75
N LEU A 16 6.13 39.75 -5.48
CA LEU A 16 4.92 38.92 -5.45
C LEU A 16 4.53 38.43 -6.85
N LEU A 17 4.66 39.27 -7.88
CA LEU A 17 4.46 38.88 -9.27
C LEU A 17 5.55 37.92 -9.77
N PHE A 18 6.80 38.10 -9.38
CA PHE A 18 7.86 37.15 -9.70
C PHE A 18 7.61 35.79 -9.03
N TRP A 19 7.10 35.80 -7.80
CA TRP A 19 6.79 34.57 -7.07
C TRP A 19 5.52 33.86 -7.58
N GLN A 20 4.42 34.60 -7.79
CA GLN A 20 3.11 34.04 -8.14
C GLN A 20 2.85 34.01 -9.65
N GLY A 21 3.58 34.78 -10.45
CA GLY A 21 3.46 34.82 -11.90
C GLY A 21 3.62 33.44 -12.55
N PRO A 22 4.69 32.68 -12.25
CA PRO A 22 4.84 31.31 -12.72
C PRO A 22 3.69 30.39 -12.29
N ARG A 23 3.15 30.58 -11.08
CA ARG A 23 1.99 29.81 -10.59
C ARG A 23 0.72 30.10 -11.36
N ILE A 24 0.43 31.37 -11.61
CA ILE A 24 -0.76 31.79 -12.37
C ILE A 24 -0.63 31.33 -13.82
N TYR A 25 0.56 31.49 -14.43
CA TYR A 25 0.82 30.99 -15.77
C TYR A 25 0.55 29.49 -15.86
N ASN A 26 1.17 28.69 -14.99
CA ASN A 26 0.96 27.24 -14.95
C ASN A 26 -0.49 26.87 -14.63
N LEU A 27 -1.22 27.61 -13.78
CA LEU A 27 -2.63 27.32 -13.51
C LEU A 27 -3.49 27.49 -14.77
N ILE A 28 -3.13 28.43 -15.64
CA ILE A 28 -3.86 28.73 -16.87
C ILE A 28 -3.44 27.80 -18.02
N THR A 29 -2.16 27.40 -18.07
CA THR A 29 -1.61 26.60 -19.18
C THR A 29 -1.42 25.12 -18.87
N ALA A 30 -1.62 24.68 -17.62
CA ALA A 30 -1.48 23.26 -17.27
C ALA A 30 -2.56 22.43 -17.96
N GLU A 31 -2.12 21.54 -18.84
CA GLU A 31 -2.94 20.43 -19.28
C GLU A 31 -2.92 19.36 -18.17
N PRO A 32 -4.08 18.95 -17.62
CA PRO A 32 -4.13 17.89 -16.63
C PRO A 32 -3.72 16.56 -17.30
N TYR A 33 -2.50 16.12 -17.03
CA TYR A 33 -2.07 14.77 -17.36
C TYR A 33 -2.55 13.80 -16.29
N SER A 34 -3.48 12.92 -16.64
CA SER A 34 -3.89 11.79 -15.80
C SER A 34 -3.63 10.50 -16.55
N THR A 35 -3.00 9.54 -15.88
CA THR A 35 -2.95 8.19 -16.44
C THR A 35 -4.28 7.48 -16.27
N PRO A 36 -4.72 6.70 -17.26
CA PRO A 36 -5.94 5.93 -17.12
C PRO A 36 -5.73 4.80 -16.11
N PHE A 37 -6.75 4.55 -15.31
CA PHE A 37 -6.77 3.38 -14.44
C PHE A 37 -6.72 2.12 -15.30
N THR A 38 -5.74 1.25 -15.05
CA THR A 38 -5.41 0.09 -15.90
C THR A 38 -5.36 -1.17 -15.06
N LEU A 39 -6.01 -2.25 -15.52
CA LEU A 39 -6.02 -3.56 -14.88
C LEU A 39 -5.76 -4.66 -15.90
N TYR A 40 -5.14 -5.76 -15.49
CA TYR A 40 -5.03 -6.95 -16.33
C TYR A 40 -6.36 -7.69 -16.39
N SER A 41 -6.82 -8.02 -17.59
CA SER A 41 -8.12 -8.67 -17.81
C SER A 41 -7.99 -10.19 -17.81
N CYS A 42 -8.81 -10.87 -17.00
CA CYS A 42 -8.94 -12.33 -17.03
C CYS A 42 -9.72 -12.87 -18.25
N THR A 43 -10.39 -12.01 -19.03
CA THR A 43 -11.14 -12.42 -20.24
C THR A 43 -10.40 -12.08 -21.53
N ILE A 44 -9.70 -10.95 -21.56
CA ILE A 44 -8.92 -10.49 -22.72
C ILE A 44 -7.46 -10.98 -22.65
N HIS A 45 -6.94 -11.29 -21.45
CA HIS A 45 -5.53 -11.60 -21.20
C HIS A 45 -4.58 -10.47 -21.62
N ASP A 46 -5.05 -9.23 -21.45
CA ASP A 46 -4.29 -8.01 -21.71
C ASP A 46 -4.62 -6.94 -20.64
N PHE A 47 -3.74 -5.94 -20.49
CA PHE A 47 -3.99 -4.73 -19.73
C PHE A 47 -5.06 -3.88 -20.43
N VAL A 48 -6.12 -3.59 -19.69
CA VAL A 48 -7.26 -2.81 -20.13
C VAL A 48 -7.34 -1.53 -19.30
N SER A 49 -7.34 -0.40 -20.00
CA SER A 49 -7.33 0.95 -19.45
C SER A 49 -8.71 1.59 -19.54
N VAL A 50 -9.10 2.37 -18.53
CA VAL A 50 -10.28 3.23 -18.57
C VAL A 50 -10.01 4.45 -19.43
N ALA A 51 -10.72 4.59 -20.54
CA ALA A 51 -10.64 5.75 -21.43
C ALA A 51 -11.96 6.55 -21.42
N PRO A 52 -11.90 7.87 -21.65
CA PRO A 52 -13.11 8.66 -21.86
C PRO A 52 -13.83 8.21 -23.15
N LYS A 53 -15.16 8.25 -23.12
CA LYS A 53 -16.01 8.09 -24.30
C LYS A 53 -16.35 9.47 -24.86
N GLU A 54 -16.50 9.60 -26.19
CA GLU A 54 -17.05 10.82 -26.79
C GLU A 54 -18.45 11.09 -26.21
N GLY A 55 -18.60 12.19 -25.47
CA GLY A 55 -19.81 12.51 -24.70
C GLY A 55 -19.67 12.22 -23.20
N ARG A 56 -20.68 11.58 -22.59
CA ARG A 56 -20.64 11.18 -21.17
C ARG A 56 -20.33 9.69 -21.03
N GLY A 57 -19.44 9.37 -20.08
CA GLY A 57 -19.13 8.00 -19.67
C GLY A 57 -17.69 7.59 -19.97
N THR A 58 -17.38 6.36 -19.61
CA THR A 58 -16.08 5.73 -19.83
C THR A 58 -16.23 4.50 -20.71
N ARG A 59 -15.14 4.08 -21.34
CA ARG A 59 -15.00 2.84 -22.08
C ARG A 59 -13.70 2.16 -21.67
N LEU A 60 -13.63 0.85 -21.88
CA LEU A 60 -12.42 0.09 -21.63
C LEU A 60 -11.65 -0.08 -22.95
N VAL A 61 -10.32 0.07 -22.91
CA VAL A 61 -9.47 0.01 -24.10
C VAL A 61 -8.22 -0.81 -23.79
N ASP A 62 -7.89 -1.79 -24.64
CA ASP A 62 -6.66 -2.58 -24.51
C ASP A 62 -5.43 -1.86 -25.11
N ARG A 63 -4.26 -2.52 -25.09
CA ARG A 63 -3.02 -1.96 -25.65
C ARG A 63 -3.08 -1.77 -27.17
N GLN A 64 -3.94 -2.51 -27.88
CA GLN A 64 -4.10 -2.40 -29.34
C GLN A 64 -5.15 -1.35 -29.74
N GLY A 65 -5.84 -0.75 -28.77
CA GLY A 65 -6.86 0.25 -29.01
C GLY A 65 -8.26 -0.32 -29.26
N ASN A 66 -8.46 -1.62 -29.06
CA ASN A 66 -9.79 -2.21 -29.16
C ASN A 66 -10.64 -1.73 -27.98
N ILE A 67 -11.92 -1.49 -28.25
CA ILE A 67 -12.84 -0.89 -27.30
C ILE A 67 -13.77 -1.97 -26.76
N TYR A 68 -13.92 -1.99 -25.44
CA TYR A 68 -14.79 -2.91 -24.71
C TYR A 68 -15.72 -2.15 -23.76
N ASP A 69 -16.78 -2.82 -23.36
CA ASP A 69 -17.60 -2.42 -22.21
C ASP A 69 -17.02 -3.01 -20.91
N GLU A 70 -17.76 -2.88 -19.80
CA GLU A 70 -17.31 -3.33 -18.48
C GLU A 70 -17.11 -4.86 -18.37
N SER A 71 -17.62 -5.64 -19.34
CA SER A 71 -17.45 -7.11 -19.35
C SER A 71 -16.00 -7.55 -19.64
N ALA A 72 -15.15 -6.66 -20.14
CA ALA A 72 -13.71 -6.92 -20.24
C ALA A 72 -13.00 -6.93 -18.88
N GLN A 73 -13.63 -6.44 -17.82
CA GLN A 73 -13.10 -6.46 -16.45
C GLN A 73 -14.20 -6.92 -15.49
N PRO A 74 -14.71 -8.16 -15.65
CA PRO A 74 -15.96 -8.60 -15.02
C PRO A 74 -15.82 -8.77 -13.51
N MET A 75 -14.61 -9.01 -12.99
CA MET A 75 -14.35 -9.15 -11.56
C MET A 75 -14.33 -7.80 -10.83
N PHE A 76 -13.77 -6.77 -11.48
CA PHE A 76 -13.72 -5.42 -10.94
C PHE A 76 -15.07 -4.70 -11.04
N TYR A 77 -15.75 -4.81 -12.20
CA TYR A 77 -17.06 -4.21 -12.45
C TYR A 77 -18.24 -5.16 -12.21
N TYR A 78 -18.07 -6.16 -11.34
CA TYR A 78 -19.03 -7.25 -11.17
C TYR A 78 -20.47 -6.79 -10.94
N SER A 79 -20.70 -5.75 -10.12
CA SER A 79 -22.05 -5.21 -9.88
C SER A 79 -22.72 -4.74 -11.19
N VAL A 80 -21.98 -3.99 -12.01
CA VAL A 80 -22.50 -3.46 -13.30
C VAL A 80 -22.74 -4.58 -14.31
N VAL A 81 -21.85 -5.56 -14.35
CA VAL A 81 -21.94 -6.69 -15.29
C VAL A 81 -23.10 -7.62 -14.92
N ILE A 82 -23.33 -7.86 -13.63
CA ILE A 82 -24.48 -8.63 -13.11
C ILE A 82 -25.79 -7.91 -13.43
N ASP A 83 -25.89 -6.60 -13.18
CA ASP A 83 -27.10 -5.82 -13.46
C ASP A 83 -27.49 -5.85 -14.94
N LYS A 84 -26.50 -5.94 -15.84
CA LYS A 84 -26.70 -6.09 -17.28
C LYS A 84 -27.04 -7.54 -17.71
N GLY A 85 -26.97 -8.51 -16.80
CA GLY A 85 -27.18 -9.94 -17.11
C GLY A 85 -26.04 -10.56 -17.94
N ASN A 86 -24.86 -9.93 -17.94
CA ASN A 86 -23.74 -10.31 -18.80
C ASN A 86 -22.60 -11.01 -18.04
N MET A 87 -22.85 -11.44 -16.80
CA MET A 87 -21.82 -12.11 -16.02
C MET A 87 -21.50 -13.49 -16.62
N PRO A 88 -20.23 -13.79 -16.95
CA PRO A 88 -19.88 -15.11 -17.45
C PRO A 88 -20.12 -16.19 -16.39
N ASP A 89 -20.68 -17.34 -16.78
CA ASP A 89 -20.87 -18.48 -15.86
C ASP A 89 -19.53 -19.08 -15.40
N SER A 90 -18.50 -19.00 -16.27
CA SER A 90 -17.15 -19.47 -15.99
C SER A 90 -16.09 -18.67 -16.75
N ILE A 91 -14.92 -18.49 -16.13
CA ILE A 91 -13.70 -17.94 -16.75
C ILE A 91 -12.56 -18.90 -16.42
N GLU A 92 -11.68 -19.20 -17.39
CA GLU A 92 -10.58 -20.18 -17.25
C GLU A 92 -11.00 -21.52 -16.61
N GLY A 93 -12.22 -22.00 -16.93
CA GLY A 93 -12.76 -23.25 -16.38
C GLY A 93 -13.20 -23.19 -14.91
N ARG A 94 -13.11 -22.03 -14.26
CA ARG A 94 -13.62 -21.82 -12.89
C ARG A 94 -14.98 -21.15 -12.93
N LYS A 95 -15.93 -21.68 -12.14
CA LYS A 95 -17.26 -21.10 -12.00
C LYS A 95 -17.17 -19.73 -11.33
N ILE A 96 -17.89 -18.76 -11.88
CA ILE A 96 -17.98 -17.42 -11.30
C ILE A 96 -19.24 -17.30 -10.46
N THR A 97 -19.07 -16.84 -9.22
CA THR A 97 -20.17 -16.52 -8.31
C THR A 97 -19.90 -15.17 -7.66
N GLN A 98 -20.96 -14.42 -7.32
CA GLN A 98 -20.81 -13.12 -6.68
C GLN A 98 -20.02 -13.21 -5.37
N GLU A 99 -20.28 -14.23 -4.55
CA GLU A 99 -19.53 -14.50 -3.33
C GLU A 99 -18.06 -14.85 -3.62
N GLY A 100 -17.80 -15.63 -4.66
CA GLY A 100 -16.42 -15.93 -5.10
C GLY A 100 -15.65 -14.68 -5.49
N ILE A 101 -16.27 -13.76 -6.22
CA ILE A 101 -15.65 -12.47 -6.60
C ILE A 101 -15.37 -11.62 -5.37
N ARG A 102 -16.37 -11.43 -4.49
CA ARG A 102 -16.23 -10.61 -3.28
C ARG A 102 -15.15 -11.12 -2.32
N ARG A 103 -14.90 -12.43 -2.33
CA ARG A 103 -13.86 -13.06 -1.50
C ARG A 103 -12.45 -12.85 -2.05
N HIS A 104 -12.27 -12.86 -3.37
CA HIS A 104 -10.94 -12.72 -3.99
C HIS A 104 -10.60 -11.29 -4.42
N ASN A 105 -11.60 -10.39 -4.48
CA ASN A 105 -11.36 -8.99 -4.77
C ASN A 105 -10.54 -8.35 -3.64
N ALA A 106 -9.36 -7.86 -4.01
CA ALA A 106 -8.41 -7.26 -3.09
C ALA A 106 -7.97 -5.90 -3.61
N ILE A 107 -7.88 -4.90 -2.73
CA ILE A 107 -7.23 -3.62 -3.03
C ILE A 107 -6.26 -3.31 -1.90
N VAL A 108 -4.98 -3.23 -2.22
CA VAL A 108 -3.93 -2.82 -1.27
C VAL A 108 -3.20 -1.63 -1.87
N MET A 109 -3.00 -0.58 -1.07
CA MET A 109 -2.29 0.62 -1.49
C MET A 109 -1.23 0.99 -0.47
N ARG A 110 -0.08 1.43 -0.94
CA ARG A 110 0.94 2.11 -0.12
C ARG A 110 1.48 3.32 -0.84
N SER A 111 1.80 4.34 -0.05
CA SER A 111 2.45 5.55 -0.53
C SER A 111 3.67 5.88 0.32
N PRO A 112 4.67 6.61 -0.23
CA PRO A 112 5.90 6.88 0.52
C PRO A 112 5.70 7.62 1.84
N ASP A 113 4.63 8.40 1.98
CA ASP A 113 4.29 9.09 3.22
C ASP A 113 3.88 8.17 4.36
N ASP A 114 3.51 6.92 4.07
CA ASP A 114 3.24 5.90 5.10
C ASP A 114 4.52 5.60 5.92
N ILE A 115 5.69 5.74 5.29
CA ILE A 115 7.00 5.30 5.81
C ILE A 115 7.91 6.48 6.13
N ASN A 116 7.94 7.50 5.26
CA ASN A 116 8.81 8.67 5.43
C ASN A 116 8.42 9.56 6.63
N ARG A 117 7.24 9.35 7.21
CA ARG A 117 6.83 10.03 8.44
C ARG A 117 7.50 9.40 9.65
N LYS A 118 8.12 10.23 10.50
CA LYS A 118 8.60 9.79 11.82
C LYS A 118 7.41 9.59 12.76
N ALA A 119 6.92 8.36 12.85
CA ALA A 119 5.96 7.96 13.87
C ALA A 119 6.67 7.65 15.20
N ALA A 120 5.97 7.82 16.32
CA ALA A 120 6.43 7.24 17.57
C ALA A 120 6.37 5.70 17.46
N PRO A 121 7.35 4.95 17.97
CA PRO A 121 7.37 3.49 17.92
C PRO A 121 6.40 2.88 18.95
N VAL A 122 5.13 3.23 18.82
CA VAL A 122 4.00 2.74 19.62
C VAL A 122 3.12 1.91 18.70
N TYR A 123 2.96 0.65 19.03
CA TYR A 123 2.32 -0.35 18.18
C TYR A 123 1.04 -0.84 18.85
N LEU A 124 -0.11 -0.65 18.21
CA LEU A 124 -1.40 -1.01 18.76
C LEU A 124 -1.57 -2.54 18.78
N LEU A 125 -1.99 -3.10 19.90
CA LEU A 125 -2.15 -4.54 20.09
C LEU A 125 -3.63 -4.91 20.05
N MET A 126 -4.04 -5.58 18.98
CA MET A 126 -5.41 -6.08 18.80
C MET A 126 -5.52 -7.53 19.23
N GLU A 127 -6.70 -7.92 19.71
CA GLU A 127 -7.07 -9.33 19.92
C GLU A 127 -7.44 -9.95 18.57
N SER A 128 -6.73 -11.01 18.16
CA SER A 128 -6.91 -11.61 16.85
C SER A 128 -8.12 -12.56 16.80
N ILE A 129 -8.53 -13.12 17.95
CA ILE A 129 -9.71 -13.97 18.09
C ILE A 129 -10.54 -13.45 19.27
N PRO A 130 -11.38 -12.42 19.08
CA PRO A 130 -12.24 -11.92 20.14
C PRO A 130 -13.39 -12.89 20.44
N ASP A 131 -13.97 -12.80 21.65
CA ASP A 131 -15.17 -13.57 22.05
C ASP A 131 -16.42 -13.26 21.18
N GLY A 132 -16.43 -12.11 20.50
CA GLY A 132 -17.50 -11.67 19.61
C GLY A 132 -17.25 -12.02 18.13
N MET A 133 -18.26 -11.78 17.28
CA MET A 133 -18.12 -11.97 15.83
C MET A 133 -17.30 -10.87 15.14
N GLU A 134 -17.11 -9.72 15.80
CA GLU A 134 -16.41 -8.57 15.23
C GLU A 134 -15.13 -8.27 16.00
N LEU A 135 -14.11 -7.82 15.27
CA LEU A 135 -12.89 -7.30 15.87
C LEU A 135 -13.18 -6.04 16.70
N GLN A 136 -12.40 -5.84 17.74
CA GLN A 136 -12.54 -4.70 18.65
C GLN A 136 -11.40 -3.72 18.45
N ASP A 137 -11.63 -2.45 18.83
CA ASP A 137 -10.55 -1.47 18.86
C ASP A 137 -9.47 -1.91 19.87
N PRO A 138 -8.18 -1.74 19.54
CA PRO A 138 -7.11 -2.08 20.46
C PRO A 138 -7.20 -1.20 21.71
N GLU A 139 -7.24 -1.81 22.89
CA GLU A 139 -7.15 -1.12 24.18
C GLU A 139 -5.71 -0.99 24.68
N GLN A 140 -4.81 -1.75 24.07
CA GLN A 140 -3.42 -1.86 24.48
C GLN A 140 -2.48 -1.49 23.34
N ALA A 141 -1.27 -1.09 23.72
CA ALA A 141 -0.18 -0.85 22.78
C ALA A 141 1.14 -1.35 23.37
N PHE A 142 2.08 -1.74 22.52
CA PHE A 142 3.43 -2.08 22.94
C PHE A 142 4.46 -1.10 22.40
N VAL A 143 5.55 -0.96 23.16
CA VAL A 143 6.75 -0.23 22.77
C VAL A 143 7.94 -1.17 22.87
N SER A 144 8.73 -1.26 21.81
CA SER A 144 9.98 -2.01 21.85
C SER A 144 11.11 -1.18 22.44
N LYS A 145 11.88 -1.81 23.32
CA LYS A 145 13.15 -1.31 23.85
C LYS A 145 14.25 -2.32 23.52
N LYS A 146 15.48 -2.05 23.96
CA LYS A 146 16.64 -2.94 23.72
C LYS A 146 16.56 -4.25 24.50
N ASP A 147 15.87 -4.24 25.62
CA ASP A 147 15.78 -5.32 26.61
C ASP A 147 14.46 -6.09 26.56
N GLY A 148 13.54 -5.69 25.70
CA GLY A 148 12.23 -6.33 25.57
C GLY A 148 11.18 -5.41 24.98
N ILE A 149 9.92 -5.83 25.06
CA ILE A 149 8.77 -4.97 24.80
C ILE A 149 8.10 -4.59 26.12
N THR A 150 7.42 -3.45 26.14
CA THR A 150 6.56 -3.04 27.27
C THR A 150 5.15 -2.84 26.75
N ILE A 151 4.17 -3.50 27.37
CA ILE A 151 2.76 -3.37 27.02
C ILE A 151 2.11 -2.34 27.96
N TYR A 152 1.38 -1.42 27.36
CA TYR A 152 0.64 -0.36 28.02
C TYR A 152 -0.85 -0.56 27.81
N ASP A 153 -1.60 -0.42 28.88
CA ASP A 153 -3.03 -0.17 28.83
C ASP A 153 -3.26 1.31 28.49
N MET A 154 -3.93 1.60 27.37
CA MET A 154 -4.06 2.98 26.88
C MET A 154 -5.06 3.80 27.69
N GLY A 155 -6.07 3.16 28.28
CA GLY A 155 -7.10 3.85 29.08
C GLY A 155 -6.57 4.38 30.40
N SER A 156 -5.81 3.55 31.12
CA SER A 156 -5.18 3.89 32.40
C SER A 156 -3.77 4.47 32.26
N ASN A 157 -3.18 4.41 31.06
CA ASN A 157 -1.79 4.78 30.79
C ASN A 157 -0.80 4.09 31.75
N SER A 158 -1.08 2.82 32.06
CA SER A 158 -0.29 2.01 32.99
C SER A 158 0.36 0.82 32.28
N VAL A 159 1.43 0.28 32.87
CA VAL A 159 2.14 -0.89 32.33
C VAL A 159 1.43 -2.16 32.78
N ASP A 160 1.04 -3.00 31.82
CA ASP A 160 0.60 -4.35 32.10
C ASP A 160 1.84 -5.26 32.24
N LYS A 161 2.28 -5.47 33.49
CA LYS A 161 3.50 -6.24 33.78
C LYS A 161 3.37 -7.71 33.39
N ALA A 162 2.23 -8.32 33.69
CA ALA A 162 2.01 -9.74 33.41
C ALA A 162 2.04 -10.00 31.90
N LYS A 163 1.36 -9.16 31.12
CA LYS A 163 1.36 -9.27 29.66
C LYS A 163 2.71 -8.91 29.05
N THR A 164 3.38 -7.88 29.60
CA THR A 164 4.75 -7.52 29.22
C THR A 164 5.73 -8.69 29.35
N GLU A 165 5.69 -9.40 30.48
CA GLU A 165 6.51 -10.58 30.73
C GLU A 165 6.15 -11.72 29.78
N ALA A 166 4.86 -12.00 29.59
CA ALA A 166 4.39 -13.06 28.70
C ALA A 166 4.86 -12.85 27.25
N PHE A 167 4.67 -11.65 26.70
CA PHE A 167 5.05 -11.34 25.32
C PHE A 167 6.56 -11.30 25.13
N SER A 168 7.31 -10.70 26.06
CA SER A 168 8.77 -10.67 25.99
C SER A 168 9.36 -12.08 26.06
N LYS A 169 8.77 -12.94 26.91
CA LYS A 169 9.15 -14.35 26.99
C LYS A 169 8.83 -15.10 25.70
N ALA A 170 7.61 -14.98 25.16
CA ALA A 170 7.21 -15.68 23.93
C ALA A 170 8.09 -15.31 22.72
N LEU A 171 8.44 -14.03 22.59
CA LEU A 171 9.39 -13.56 21.57
C LEU A 171 10.79 -14.18 21.79
N SER A 172 11.31 -14.11 23.02
CA SER A 172 12.64 -14.65 23.35
C SER A 172 12.72 -16.17 23.18
N ASP A 173 11.68 -16.91 23.57
CA ASP A 173 11.57 -18.36 23.42
C ASP A 173 11.62 -18.78 21.93
N ASN A 174 11.13 -17.91 21.02
CA ASN A 174 11.19 -18.10 19.58
C ASN A 174 12.50 -17.57 18.95
N GLY A 175 13.45 -17.09 19.76
CA GLY A 175 14.75 -16.62 19.31
C GLY A 175 14.77 -15.19 18.76
N PHE A 176 13.77 -14.36 19.12
CA PHE A 176 13.74 -12.94 18.77
C PHE A 176 14.80 -12.14 19.54
N VAL A 177 15.56 -11.30 18.85
CA VAL A 177 16.59 -10.44 19.46
C VAL A 177 16.19 -8.97 19.39
N PHE A 178 15.75 -8.41 20.51
CA PHE A 178 15.33 -7.01 20.62
C PHE A 178 16.42 -5.98 20.24
N PRO A 179 16.04 -4.76 19.78
CA PRO A 179 14.68 -4.25 19.59
C PRO A 179 14.01 -4.71 18.29
N VAL A 180 12.71 -4.46 18.19
CA VAL A 180 11.97 -4.48 16.92
C VAL A 180 12.54 -3.41 15.98
N VAL A 181 12.87 -3.79 14.75
CA VAL A 181 13.44 -2.90 13.73
C VAL A 181 12.38 -2.47 12.72
N LEU A 182 11.68 -3.44 12.11
CA LEU A 182 10.54 -3.20 11.25
C LEU A 182 9.30 -3.84 11.87
N ALA A 183 8.15 -3.20 11.72
CA ALA A 183 6.88 -3.74 12.18
C ALA A 183 5.73 -3.23 11.30
N SER A 184 4.85 -4.14 10.90
CA SER A 184 3.69 -3.87 10.07
C SER A 184 2.48 -4.62 10.61
N ALA A 185 1.42 -3.87 10.88
CA ALA A 185 0.12 -4.35 11.30
C ALA A 185 -0.95 -3.40 10.75
N ASN A 186 -2.19 -3.86 10.67
CA ASN A 186 -3.34 -3.03 10.36
C ASN A 186 -4.24 -2.93 11.61
N PRO A 187 -4.16 -1.85 12.41
CA PRO A 187 -4.85 -1.79 13.69
C PRO A 187 -6.34 -1.41 13.58
N SER A 188 -6.99 -1.75 12.47
CA SER A 188 -8.41 -1.44 12.23
C SER A 188 -9.30 -2.63 12.56
N HIS A 189 -10.42 -2.41 13.24
CA HIS A 189 -11.47 -3.42 13.46
C HIS A 189 -12.35 -3.70 12.22
N ARG A 190 -12.20 -2.95 11.12
CA ARG A 190 -13.07 -3.05 9.93
C ARG A 190 -12.73 -4.20 8.98
N LYS A 191 -11.67 -4.93 9.29
CA LYS A 191 -11.18 -6.10 8.55
C LYS A 191 -11.92 -7.36 9.03
N GLU A 192 -11.89 -8.41 8.21
CA GLU A 192 -12.57 -9.68 8.53
C GLU A 192 -11.80 -10.52 9.56
N TYR A 193 -10.48 -10.39 9.61
CA TYR A 193 -9.61 -11.04 10.59
C TYR A 193 -8.35 -10.21 10.80
N ASP A 194 -7.66 -10.46 11.92
CA ASP A 194 -6.36 -9.87 12.22
C ASP A 194 -5.23 -10.82 11.80
N ALA A 195 -4.35 -10.38 10.91
CA ALA A 195 -3.14 -11.13 10.56
C ALA A 195 -2.01 -10.94 11.60
N GLY A 196 -2.20 -10.01 12.54
CA GLY A 196 -1.21 -9.62 13.54
C GLY A 196 -0.09 -8.77 12.97
N TYR A 197 1.06 -8.86 13.63
CA TYR A 197 2.29 -8.19 13.28
C TYR A 197 3.17 -9.09 12.43
N LEU A 198 3.59 -8.58 11.28
CA LEU A 198 4.88 -8.97 10.70
C LEU A 198 5.94 -8.03 11.25
N MET A 199 7.04 -8.57 11.76
CA MET A 199 8.08 -7.77 12.40
C MET A 199 9.47 -8.39 12.28
N THR A 200 10.49 -7.55 12.21
CA THR A 200 11.88 -8.00 12.24
C THR A 200 12.54 -7.63 13.55
N ASP A 201 13.44 -8.50 13.99
CA ASP A 201 14.30 -8.26 15.14
C ASP A 201 15.58 -7.47 14.75
N SER A 202 16.47 -7.26 15.71
CA SER A 202 17.73 -6.53 15.51
C SER A 202 18.79 -7.29 14.69
N GLU A 203 18.61 -8.60 14.50
CA GLU A 203 19.44 -9.44 13.63
C GLU A 203 18.83 -9.56 12.21
N GLY A 204 17.67 -8.94 11.98
CA GLY A 204 16.96 -8.96 10.70
C GLY A 204 16.10 -10.20 10.48
N LYS A 205 15.90 -11.06 11.49
CA LYS A 205 15.03 -12.23 11.39
C LYS A 205 13.56 -11.80 11.39
N LEU A 206 12.74 -12.47 10.58
CA LEU A 206 11.31 -12.16 10.43
C LEU A 206 10.45 -13.05 11.34
N PHE A 207 9.43 -12.44 11.94
CA PHE A 207 8.47 -13.09 12.81
C PHE A 207 7.05 -12.62 12.52
N ARG A 208 6.09 -13.51 12.74
CA ARG A 208 4.67 -13.20 12.90
C ARG A 208 4.31 -13.23 14.38
N MET A 209 3.61 -12.21 14.87
CA MET A 209 3.09 -12.15 16.24
C MET A 209 1.62 -11.80 16.23
N VAL A 210 0.79 -12.62 16.88
CA VAL A 210 -0.65 -12.39 17.10
C VAL A 210 -0.97 -12.44 18.58
N GLN A 211 -2.12 -11.88 18.96
CA GLN A 211 -2.68 -12.07 20.30
C GLN A 211 -3.91 -12.96 20.18
N VAL A 212 -3.97 -14.02 20.98
CA VAL A 212 -5.12 -14.93 21.07
C VAL A 212 -5.48 -15.11 22.54
N ASP A 213 -6.71 -14.79 22.91
CA ASP A 213 -7.21 -14.85 24.30
C ASP A 213 -6.30 -14.06 25.27
N GLY A 214 -5.82 -12.90 24.83
CA GLY A 214 -4.88 -12.09 25.58
C GLY A 214 -3.45 -12.65 25.69
N GLN A 215 -3.15 -13.80 25.08
CA GLN A 215 -1.83 -14.41 25.10
C GLN A 215 -1.07 -14.18 23.77
N PRO A 216 0.26 -14.01 23.83
CA PRO A 216 1.08 -13.92 22.63
C PRO A 216 1.21 -15.28 21.94
N SER A 217 1.04 -15.30 20.63
CA SER A 217 1.52 -16.39 19.77
C SER A 217 2.53 -15.82 18.77
N VAL A 218 3.73 -16.39 18.77
CA VAL A 218 4.86 -15.93 17.97
C VAL A 218 5.32 -17.08 17.09
N GLU A 219 5.52 -16.79 15.81
CA GLU A 219 6.03 -17.73 14.84
C GLU A 219 7.20 -17.10 14.09
N ARG A 220 8.34 -17.78 14.10
CA ARG A 220 9.50 -17.39 13.29
C ARG A 220 9.27 -17.76 11.83
N ILE A 221 9.77 -16.94 10.90
CA ILE A 221 9.72 -17.19 9.46
C ILE A 221 11.15 -17.35 8.92
N PRO A 222 11.74 -18.58 8.98
CA PRO A 222 13.10 -18.83 8.55
C PRO A 222 13.34 -18.58 7.06
N ALA A 223 12.28 -18.63 6.23
CA ALA A 223 12.38 -18.45 4.79
C ALA A 223 12.91 -17.06 4.39
N ALA A 224 12.84 -16.07 5.28
CA ALA A 224 13.37 -14.72 5.07
C ALA A 224 14.79 -14.52 5.64
N ASP A 225 15.42 -15.57 6.20
CA ASP A 225 16.75 -15.47 6.79
C ASP A 225 17.79 -15.05 5.75
N GLY A 226 18.64 -14.08 6.12
CA GLY A 226 19.67 -13.52 5.24
C GLY A 226 19.18 -12.43 4.30
N LEU A 227 17.87 -12.14 4.26
CA LEU A 227 17.36 -10.97 3.54
C LEU A 227 17.59 -9.70 4.35
N GLU A 228 18.27 -8.74 3.73
CA GLU A 228 18.32 -7.38 4.26
C GLU A 228 17.06 -6.62 3.84
N LEU A 229 16.09 -6.49 4.74
CA LEU A 229 14.83 -5.80 4.48
C LEU A 229 14.89 -4.32 4.84
N LYS A 230 14.18 -3.49 4.06
CA LYS A 230 13.96 -2.07 4.36
C LYS A 230 12.49 -1.72 4.63
N ASP A 231 11.56 -2.59 4.24
CA ASP A 231 10.14 -2.44 4.54
C ASP A 231 9.44 -3.80 4.54
N ILE A 232 8.32 -3.88 5.27
CA ILE A 232 7.44 -5.04 5.34
C ILE A 232 5.99 -4.59 5.40
N VAL A 233 5.11 -5.30 4.69
CA VAL A 233 3.71 -4.94 4.56
C VAL A 233 2.86 -6.15 4.89
N VAL A 234 2.11 -6.12 5.99
CA VAL A 234 1.10 -7.14 6.25
C VAL A 234 -0.09 -6.99 5.29
N THR A 235 -0.68 -8.10 4.88
CA THR A 235 -1.91 -8.13 4.11
C THR A 235 -2.98 -8.96 4.80
N GLU A 236 -4.24 -8.53 4.68
CA GLU A 236 -5.41 -9.18 5.29
C GLU A 236 -6.48 -9.39 4.23
N LEU A 237 -6.13 -10.17 3.21
CA LEU A 237 -7.06 -10.48 2.13
C LEU A 237 -8.12 -11.46 2.62
N ARG A 238 -9.38 -11.29 2.20
CA ARG A 238 -10.52 -12.11 2.65
C ARG A 238 -10.42 -13.59 2.31
N ASP A 239 -9.70 -13.90 1.24
CA ASP A 239 -9.38 -15.28 0.86
C ASP A 239 -8.21 -15.88 1.67
N SER A 240 -7.54 -15.06 2.48
CA SER A 240 -6.34 -15.40 3.25
C SER A 240 -5.25 -16.02 2.37
N SER A 241 -5.13 -15.57 1.12
CA SER A 241 -4.12 -16.06 0.17
C SER A 241 -2.71 -15.53 0.45
N LEU A 242 -2.61 -14.34 1.04
CA LEU A 242 -1.36 -13.62 1.28
C LEU A 242 -1.24 -13.20 2.75
N ALA A 243 -0.04 -13.40 3.31
CA ALA A 243 0.32 -12.89 4.63
C ALA A 243 0.97 -11.51 4.56
N GLY A 244 1.73 -11.22 3.49
CA GLY A 244 2.33 -9.90 3.30
C GLY A 244 3.31 -9.79 2.15
N PHE A 245 4.00 -8.65 2.11
CA PHE A 245 5.08 -8.34 1.18
C PHE A 245 6.34 -7.96 1.95
N LEU A 246 7.50 -8.39 1.47
CA LEU A 246 8.81 -8.01 2.01
C LEU A 246 9.59 -7.25 0.94
N ILE A 247 10.25 -6.17 1.34
CA ILE A 247 11.03 -5.33 0.43
C ILE A 247 12.49 -5.36 0.86
N GLY A 248 13.35 -5.90 -0.01
CA GLY A 248 14.79 -5.91 0.16
C GLY A 248 15.42 -4.52 0.02
N LYS A 249 16.60 -4.33 0.62
CA LYS A 249 17.38 -3.08 0.49
C LYS A 249 17.79 -2.79 -0.95
N ASP A 250 17.84 -3.81 -1.80
CA ASP A 250 18.13 -3.76 -3.24
C ASP A 250 16.87 -3.60 -4.11
N ASP A 251 15.78 -3.10 -3.52
CA ASP A 251 14.46 -2.92 -4.10
C ASP A 251 13.77 -4.22 -4.54
N SER A 252 14.31 -5.40 -4.21
CA SER A 252 13.68 -6.69 -4.52
C SER A 252 12.36 -6.85 -3.77
N PHE A 253 11.32 -7.25 -4.49
CA PHE A 253 10.00 -7.47 -3.93
C PHE A 253 9.76 -8.97 -3.73
N TYR A 254 9.29 -9.33 -2.54
CA TYR A 254 8.96 -10.70 -2.20
C TYR A 254 7.53 -10.78 -1.70
N ILE A 255 6.85 -11.88 -2.05
CA ILE A 255 5.52 -12.21 -1.58
C ILE A 255 5.64 -13.25 -0.48
N LEU A 256 4.93 -13.03 0.62
CA LEU A 256 4.78 -14.00 1.70
C LEU A 256 3.37 -14.60 1.59
N ASN A 257 3.28 -15.87 1.23
CA ASN A 257 2.00 -16.56 1.12
C ASN A 257 1.42 -16.86 2.51
N SER A 258 0.20 -17.40 2.56
CA SER A 258 -0.46 -17.72 3.83
C SER A 258 0.17 -18.86 4.63
N ALA A 259 0.97 -19.71 3.97
CA ALA A 259 1.82 -20.72 4.60
C ALA A 259 3.16 -20.15 5.11
N LEU A 260 3.35 -18.82 5.02
CA LEU A 260 4.58 -18.11 5.39
C LEU A 260 5.82 -18.55 4.57
N GLU A 261 5.57 -19.05 3.36
CA GLU A 261 6.62 -19.32 2.39
C GLU A 261 6.95 -18.04 1.62
N LEU A 262 8.25 -17.84 1.39
CA LEU A 262 8.76 -16.69 0.66
C LEU A 262 8.81 -16.98 -0.84
N ILE A 263 8.16 -16.14 -1.62
CA ILE A 263 8.10 -16.23 -3.07
C ILE A 263 8.80 -15.01 -3.68
N PRO A 264 9.98 -15.18 -4.31
CA PRO A 264 10.65 -14.08 -5.01
C PRO A 264 9.86 -13.69 -6.25
N THR A 265 9.82 -12.39 -6.55
CA THR A 265 9.23 -11.87 -7.80
C THR A 265 10.28 -11.17 -8.65
N ASP A 266 9.95 -10.89 -9.90
CA ASP A 266 10.75 -10.06 -10.81
C ASP A 266 10.54 -8.55 -10.58
N MET A 267 9.67 -8.17 -9.64
CA MET A 267 9.30 -6.78 -9.39
C MET A 267 10.38 -6.05 -8.57
N LYS A 268 10.51 -4.75 -8.86
CA LYS A 268 11.32 -3.81 -8.10
C LYS A 268 10.47 -2.68 -7.54
N TYR A 269 10.64 -2.38 -6.26
CA TYR A 269 9.86 -1.37 -5.55
C TYR A 269 10.70 -0.65 -4.49
N ASP A 270 10.76 0.68 -4.60
CA ASP A 270 11.31 1.54 -3.56
C ASP A 270 10.21 2.24 -2.74
N PRO A 271 9.87 1.75 -1.53
CA PRO A 271 8.80 2.31 -0.70
C PRO A 271 9.04 3.77 -0.28
N PHE A 272 10.27 4.28 -0.37
CA PHE A 272 10.59 5.64 0.03
C PHE A 272 10.30 6.67 -1.08
N GLN A 273 10.14 6.23 -2.33
CA GLN A 273 9.96 7.09 -3.50
C GLN A 273 8.74 6.72 -4.37
N GLN A 274 8.35 5.44 -4.36
CA GLN A 274 7.30 4.90 -5.21
C GLN A 274 6.02 4.62 -4.42
N LYS A 275 4.89 4.76 -5.10
CA LYS A 275 3.59 4.27 -4.66
C LYS A 275 3.38 2.87 -5.22
N PHE A 276 2.69 2.03 -4.48
CA PHE A 276 2.19 0.77 -5.03
C PHE A 276 0.67 0.65 -4.84
N LEU A 277 0.01 0.11 -5.85
CA LEU A 277 -1.38 -0.33 -5.82
C LEU A 277 -1.43 -1.79 -6.28
N LEU A 278 -2.09 -2.64 -5.52
CA LEU A 278 -2.48 -3.98 -5.91
C LEU A 278 -3.99 -4.00 -6.06
N VAL A 279 -4.45 -4.53 -7.18
CA VAL A 279 -5.84 -4.93 -7.39
C VAL A 279 -5.83 -6.41 -7.73
N GLY A 280 -6.39 -7.23 -6.85
CA GLY A 280 -6.50 -8.68 -7.02
C GLY A 280 -7.90 -9.09 -7.41
N ASP A 281 -7.98 -10.14 -8.23
CA ASP A 281 -9.18 -10.92 -8.46
C ASP A 281 -8.89 -12.43 -8.33
N MET A 282 -9.87 -13.26 -8.69
CA MET A 282 -9.78 -14.73 -8.55
C MET A 282 -8.71 -15.39 -9.45
N PHE A 283 -8.20 -14.67 -10.46
CA PHE A 283 -7.29 -15.18 -11.48
C PHE A 283 -5.94 -14.46 -11.49
N TYR A 284 -5.95 -13.14 -11.31
CA TYR A 284 -4.75 -12.32 -11.40
C TYR A 284 -4.68 -11.22 -10.34
N TYR A 285 -3.46 -10.88 -9.97
CA TYR A 285 -3.09 -9.68 -9.25
C TYR A 285 -2.48 -8.67 -10.22
N THR A 286 -3.09 -7.49 -10.36
CA THR A 286 -2.45 -6.35 -11.03
C THR A 286 -1.74 -5.50 -10.00
N PHE A 287 -0.42 -5.47 -10.06
CA PHE A 287 0.40 -4.50 -9.35
C PHE A 287 0.65 -3.29 -10.24
N LYS A 288 0.58 -2.10 -9.67
CA LYS A 288 0.98 -0.83 -10.26
C LYS A 288 1.98 -0.18 -9.33
N ILE A 289 3.21 0.01 -9.81
CA ILE A 289 4.27 0.75 -9.11
C ILE A 289 4.44 2.07 -9.85
N SER A 290 4.38 3.20 -9.15
CA SER A 290 4.52 4.50 -9.79
C SER A 290 5.36 5.50 -9.00
N ASP A 291 6.06 6.35 -9.73
CA ASP A 291 6.81 7.49 -9.19
C ASP A 291 6.52 8.74 -10.04
N LYS A 292 7.49 9.67 -10.11
CA LYS A 292 7.38 10.89 -10.90
C LYS A 292 7.69 10.69 -12.38
N LYS A 293 8.37 9.59 -12.74
CA LYS A 293 8.79 9.30 -14.11
C LYS A 293 7.76 8.47 -14.86
N GLY A 294 6.99 7.65 -14.17
CA GLY A 294 6.02 6.79 -14.82
C GLY A 294 5.33 5.81 -13.88
N GLU A 295 4.67 4.85 -14.50
CA GLU A 295 4.02 3.71 -13.85
C GLU A 295 4.38 2.41 -14.56
N MET A 296 4.74 1.40 -13.76
CA MET A 296 5.02 0.04 -14.19
C MET A 296 3.93 -0.87 -13.64
N TYR A 297 3.31 -1.65 -14.52
CA TYR A 297 2.32 -2.65 -14.17
C TYR A 297 2.89 -4.06 -14.30
N TYR A 298 2.52 -4.92 -13.36
CA TYR A 298 2.79 -6.35 -13.39
C TYR A 298 1.48 -7.09 -13.20
N ALA A 299 1.22 -8.08 -14.05
CA ALA A 299 0.12 -9.01 -13.89
C ALA A 299 0.68 -10.33 -13.37
N LEU A 300 0.28 -10.75 -12.17
CA LEU A 300 0.73 -12.00 -11.56
C LEU A 300 -0.44 -12.97 -11.47
N ARG A 301 -0.21 -14.26 -11.76
CA ARG A 301 -1.26 -15.28 -11.63
C ARG A 301 -1.56 -15.56 -10.15
N THR A 302 -2.84 -15.55 -9.78
CA THR A 302 -3.28 -15.89 -8.42
C THR A 302 -2.91 -17.33 -8.09
N GLY A 303 -2.25 -17.54 -6.95
CA GLY A 303 -1.80 -18.84 -6.45
C GLY A 303 -0.33 -19.16 -6.72
N THR A 304 0.19 -18.90 -7.93
CA THR A 304 1.61 -19.12 -8.25
C THR A 304 2.45 -17.85 -8.13
N PHE A 305 1.82 -16.68 -8.25
CA PHE A 305 2.48 -15.37 -8.29
C PHE A 305 3.49 -15.21 -9.42
N GLU A 306 3.37 -16.04 -10.46
CA GLU A 306 4.17 -15.91 -11.68
C GLU A 306 3.70 -14.70 -12.47
N THR A 307 4.65 -13.85 -12.87
CA THR A 307 4.38 -12.70 -13.73
C THR A 307 4.01 -13.19 -15.13
N VAL A 308 2.77 -12.90 -15.55
CA VAL A 308 2.24 -13.27 -16.87
C VAL A 308 2.39 -12.16 -17.90
N ASP A 309 2.45 -10.90 -17.47
CA ASP A 309 2.60 -9.75 -18.38
C ASP A 309 3.05 -8.50 -17.62
N THR A 310 3.62 -7.54 -18.35
CA THR A 310 4.01 -6.23 -17.82
C THR A 310 3.64 -5.08 -18.78
N LEU A 311 3.47 -3.89 -18.22
CA LEU A 311 3.21 -2.67 -19.00
C LEU A 311 3.92 -1.49 -18.34
N TYR A 312 4.78 -0.81 -19.10
CA TYR A 312 5.38 0.45 -18.67
C TYR A 312 4.72 1.63 -19.37
N ARG A 313 4.44 2.69 -18.60
CA ARG A 313 3.95 3.96 -19.12
C ARG A 313 4.78 5.09 -18.53
N GLU A 314 5.53 5.75 -19.39
CA GLU A 314 6.29 6.94 -19.05
C GLU A 314 5.37 8.15 -18.92
N TYR A 315 5.60 8.97 -17.91
CA TYR A 315 4.94 10.26 -17.78
C TYR A 315 5.68 11.28 -18.64
N PRO A 316 4.98 12.26 -19.25
CA PRO A 316 5.63 13.34 -19.94
C PRO A 316 6.57 14.07 -18.98
N GLU A 317 7.70 14.55 -19.51
CA GLU A 317 8.62 15.37 -18.73
C GLU A 317 7.87 16.55 -18.10
N ASP A 318 8.10 16.76 -16.80
CA ASP A 318 7.58 17.93 -16.11
C ASP A 318 8.35 19.16 -16.60
N THR A 319 7.79 19.85 -17.59
CA THR A 319 8.35 21.10 -18.12
C THR A 319 7.98 22.31 -17.28
N SER A 320 7.48 22.10 -16.05
CA SER A 320 7.03 23.21 -15.23
C SER A 320 8.19 24.03 -14.66
N ILE A 321 7.93 25.32 -14.44
CA ILE A 321 8.92 26.23 -13.86
C ILE A 321 9.15 25.85 -12.39
N PRO A 322 10.40 25.88 -11.87
CA PRO A 322 10.69 25.49 -10.50
C PRO A 322 9.81 26.20 -9.47
N ARG A 323 9.29 25.44 -8.48
CA ARG A 323 8.27 25.95 -7.54
C ARG A 323 8.70 25.78 -6.09
N LEU A 324 8.58 26.87 -5.32
CA LEU A 324 8.60 26.78 -3.86
C LEU A 324 7.28 26.20 -3.36
N HIS A 325 7.35 25.00 -2.77
CA HIS A 325 6.23 24.34 -2.12
C HIS A 325 6.61 23.96 -0.69
N PHE A 326 5.60 23.81 0.16
CA PHE A 326 5.80 23.52 1.58
C PHE A 326 5.34 22.12 1.97
N THR A 327 4.52 21.46 1.16
CA THR A 327 3.99 20.12 1.40
C THR A 327 4.53 19.14 0.37
N SER A 328 4.68 17.87 0.75
CA SER A 328 5.14 16.81 -0.14
C SER A 328 4.22 15.61 -0.02
N GLN A 329 3.90 14.99 -1.14
CA GLN A 329 3.20 13.70 -1.16
C GLN A 329 4.06 12.57 -0.58
N ASN A 330 5.37 12.78 -0.43
CA ASN A 330 6.27 11.72 0.03
C ASN A 330 6.46 11.68 1.54
N ASP A 331 6.30 12.78 2.29
CA ASP A 331 6.76 12.81 3.70
C ASP A 331 5.84 13.59 4.68
N LYS A 332 4.70 14.14 4.23
CA LYS A 332 3.74 14.95 5.02
C LYS A 332 4.32 16.12 5.84
N TYR A 333 5.62 16.41 5.75
CA TYR A 333 6.24 17.51 6.49
C TYR A 333 6.00 18.85 5.81
N VAL A 334 5.78 19.88 6.63
CA VAL A 334 5.70 21.28 6.21
C VAL A 334 7.08 21.93 6.28
N ARG A 335 7.78 22.05 5.15
CA ARG A 335 9.10 22.71 5.06
C ARG A 335 9.35 23.24 3.64
N PRO A 336 10.13 24.32 3.45
CA PRO A 336 10.40 24.86 2.11
C PRO A 336 11.12 23.83 1.25
N ARG A 337 10.61 23.63 0.03
CA ARG A 337 11.15 22.72 -0.99
C ARG A 337 11.07 23.39 -2.36
N ILE A 338 12.05 23.10 -3.21
CA ILE A 338 12.05 23.52 -4.61
C ILE A 338 11.82 22.25 -5.44
N SER A 339 10.72 22.19 -6.18
CA SER A 339 10.58 21.21 -7.26
C SER A 339 11.15 21.84 -8.52
N LEU A 340 11.96 21.08 -9.26
CA LEU A 340 12.28 21.41 -10.64
C LEU A 340 11.10 21.01 -11.52
#